data_AF-A0A923WDJ3-F1
#
_entry.id   AF-A0A923WDJ3-F1
#
_cell.length_a   1.000
_cell.length_b   1.000
_cell.length_c   1.000
_cell.angle_alpha   90.00
_cell.angle_beta   90.00
_cell.angle_gamma   90.00
#
_symmetry.space_group_name_H-M   'P 1'
#
loop_
_entity.id
_entity.type
_entity.pdbx_description
1 polymer ?
#
loop_
_entity_poly.entity_id
_entity_poly.type
_entity_poly.pdbx_seq_one_letter_code
_entity_poly.pdbx_strand_id
1 'polypeptide(L)'
;MSVVTFETLLRLAFGERYDNFFTETETTAYTRFERAVNGRLPPGAPAHEPSFAFERVRLAVAMALLQLLLDLAHEAHPDGQPPNASLDDDEAAVALKVLHRALREAHSPAEIDTIVAAEADVFERLYTDLFVNDAGEQVLLLFERTLHADTRRELDGCLSEAAKLAQALAL
;
A
#
# COMPACT_ATOMS: atom_id res chain seq x y z
N MET A 1 -3.21 12.01 -11.20
CA MET A 1 -4.27 11.75 -10.19
C MET A 1 -4.33 12.91 -9.21
N SER A 2 -5.11 12.84 -8.13
CA SER A 2 -5.26 13.93 -7.15
C SER A 2 -5.05 13.44 -5.71
N VAL A 3 -4.68 14.37 -4.83
CA VAL A 3 -4.61 14.16 -3.36
C VAL A 3 -5.91 13.57 -2.82
N VAL A 4 -7.06 14.03 -3.32
CA VAL A 4 -8.38 13.55 -2.91
C VAL A 4 -8.55 12.06 -3.21
N THR A 5 -8.11 11.61 -4.39
CA THR A 5 -8.19 10.19 -4.77
C THR A 5 -7.32 9.32 -3.87
N PHE A 6 -6.11 9.79 -3.56
CA PHE A 6 -5.19 9.11 -2.66
C PHE A 6 -5.78 8.99 -1.24
N GLU A 7 -6.24 10.10 -0.66
CA GLU A 7 -6.87 10.09 0.67
C GLU A 7 -8.13 9.21 0.70
N THR A 8 -8.95 9.28 -0.36
CA THR A 8 -10.15 8.44 -0.50
C THR A 8 -9.81 6.96 -0.46
N LEU A 9 -8.80 6.52 -1.23
CA LEU A 9 -8.34 5.13 -1.21
C LEU A 9 -7.94 4.70 0.21
N LEU A 10 -7.09 5.50 0.87
CA LEU A 10 -6.60 5.15 2.20
C LEU A 10 -7.75 5.08 3.22
N ARG A 11 -8.70 6.01 3.18
CA ARG A 11 -9.88 6.00 4.06
C ARG A 11 -10.79 4.81 3.80
N LEU A 12 -11.01 4.44 2.53
CA LEU A 12 -11.82 3.28 2.18
C LEU A 12 -11.16 1.98 2.64
N ALA A 13 -9.86 1.81 2.41
CA ALA A 13 -9.15 0.59 2.77
C ALA A 13 -9.02 0.42 4.29
N PHE A 14 -8.74 1.48 5.05
CA PHE A 14 -8.46 1.36 6.48
C PHE A 14 -9.67 1.65 7.38
N GLY A 15 -10.70 2.34 6.88
CA GLY A 15 -11.89 2.68 7.66
C GLY A 15 -11.55 3.36 8.99
N GLU A 16 -12.09 2.84 10.09
CA GLU A 16 -11.82 3.34 11.46
C GLU A 16 -10.35 3.16 11.90
N ARG A 17 -9.60 2.28 11.24
CA ARG A 17 -8.17 2.03 11.56
C ARG A 17 -7.24 3.05 10.92
N TYR A 18 -7.74 3.95 10.07
CA TYR A 18 -6.94 4.91 9.32
C TYR A 18 -5.90 5.65 10.17
N ASP A 19 -6.31 6.17 11.33
CA ASP A 19 -5.44 6.95 12.22
C ASP A 19 -4.37 6.10 12.92
N ASN A 20 -4.49 4.77 12.93
CA ASN A 20 -3.46 3.87 13.46
C ASN A 20 -2.30 3.68 12.48
N PHE A 21 -2.55 3.87 11.18
CA PHE A 21 -1.57 3.62 10.12
C PHE A 21 -0.95 4.91 9.58
N PHE A 22 -1.72 6.00 9.51
CA PHE A 22 -1.29 7.24 8.87
C PHE A 22 -1.33 8.42 9.82
N THR A 23 -0.20 9.09 9.97
CA THR A 23 -0.10 10.42 10.59
C THR A 23 -0.17 11.50 9.50
N GLU A 24 -0.21 12.77 9.90
CA GLU A 24 -0.19 13.92 8.99
C GLU A 24 0.96 13.86 7.95
N THR A 25 2.09 13.26 8.33
CA THR A 25 3.24 13.14 7.43
C THR A 25 3.00 12.14 6.30
N GLU A 26 2.28 11.05 6.54
CA GLU A 26 1.92 10.06 5.51
C GLU A 26 0.72 10.51 4.67
N THR A 27 -0.28 11.15 5.27
CA THR A 27 -1.45 11.64 4.54
C THR A 27 -1.10 12.76 3.54
N THR A 28 -0.06 13.54 3.83
CA THR A 28 0.47 14.57 2.93
C THR A 28 1.51 14.06 1.93
N ALA A 29 1.81 12.75 1.91
CA ALA A 29 2.83 12.17 1.02
C ALA A 29 2.54 12.44 -0.46
N TYR A 30 1.28 12.33 -0.90
CA TYR A 30 0.91 12.63 -2.29
C TYR A 30 1.14 14.09 -2.67
N THR A 31 0.78 15.03 -1.78
CA THR A 31 1.07 16.46 -1.98
C THR A 31 2.57 16.72 -2.11
N ARG A 32 3.37 16.05 -1.28
CA ARG A 32 4.84 16.16 -1.30
C ARG A 32 5.43 15.59 -2.59
N PHE A 33 4.93 14.45 -3.04
CA PHE A 33 5.25 13.85 -4.33
C PHE A 33 4.91 14.80 -5.50
N GLU A 34 3.71 15.38 -5.51
CA GLU A 34 3.34 16.35 -6.55
C GLU A 34 4.25 17.57 -6.56
N ARG A 35 4.62 18.10 -5.39
CA ARG A 35 5.59 19.19 -5.32
C ARG A 35 6.95 18.76 -5.86
N ALA A 36 7.39 17.55 -5.54
CA ALA A 36 8.66 17.02 -6.01
C ALA A 36 8.73 16.88 -7.53
N VAL A 37 7.73 16.24 -8.14
CA VAL A 37 7.69 16.05 -9.59
C VAL A 37 7.55 17.38 -10.34
N ASN A 38 6.91 18.37 -9.74
CA ASN A 38 6.76 19.70 -10.34
C ASN A 38 7.93 20.65 -10.05
N GLY A 39 9.01 20.19 -9.41
CA GLY A 39 10.17 21.02 -9.07
C GLY A 39 9.87 22.12 -8.04
N ARG A 40 8.88 21.90 -7.16
CA ARG A 40 8.40 22.84 -6.14
C ARG A 40 8.76 22.42 -4.72
N LEU A 41 9.85 21.68 -4.56
CA LEU A 41 10.37 21.34 -3.24
C LEU A 41 10.90 22.59 -2.54
N PRO A 42 10.81 22.65 -1.19
CA PRO A 42 11.39 23.75 -0.44
C PRO A 42 12.92 23.79 -0.64
N PRO A 43 13.54 24.99 -0.56
CA PRO A 43 14.99 25.11 -0.55
C PRO A 43 15.62 24.24 0.53
N GLY A 44 16.70 23.53 0.20
CA GLY A 44 17.40 22.62 1.12
C GLY A 44 16.78 21.23 1.24
N ALA A 45 15.76 20.88 0.44
CA ALA A 45 15.28 19.51 0.35
C ALA A 45 16.40 18.54 -0.10
N PRO A 46 16.48 17.33 0.46
CA PRO A 46 17.46 16.33 0.07
C PRO A 46 17.38 15.99 -1.43
N ALA A 47 18.51 15.65 -2.04
CA ALA A 47 18.55 15.30 -3.47
C ALA A 47 17.69 14.07 -3.81
N HIS A 48 17.55 13.12 -2.86
CA HIS A 48 16.72 11.92 -3.00
C HIS A 48 15.23 12.15 -2.71
N GLU A 49 14.84 13.37 -2.32
CA GLU A 49 13.46 13.68 -1.93
C GLU A 49 12.42 13.33 -3.00
N PRO A 50 12.63 13.57 -4.31
CA PRO A 50 11.64 13.19 -5.32
C PRO A 50 11.40 11.69 -5.39
N SER A 51 12.47 10.89 -5.41
CA SER A 51 12.38 9.43 -5.39
C SER A 51 11.75 8.95 -4.10
N PHE A 52 12.12 9.53 -2.96
CA PHE A 52 11.56 9.15 -1.67
C PHE A 52 10.06 9.45 -1.56
N ALA A 53 9.62 10.62 -2.02
CA ALA A 53 8.22 10.96 -2.03
C ALA A 53 7.40 10.03 -2.94
N PHE A 54 7.96 9.62 -4.09
CA PHE A 54 7.37 8.61 -4.96
C PHE A 54 7.21 7.28 -4.22
N GLU A 55 8.29 6.78 -3.60
CA GLU A 55 8.27 5.51 -2.85
C GLU A 55 7.24 5.51 -1.72
N ARG A 56 7.11 6.60 -0.98
CA ARG A 56 6.11 6.71 0.10
C ARG A 56 4.68 6.60 -0.41
N VAL A 57 4.38 7.19 -1.57
CA VAL A 57 3.06 7.04 -2.20
C VAL A 57 2.87 5.59 -2.67
N ARG A 58 3.89 5.00 -3.30
CA ARG A 58 3.86 3.59 -3.74
C ARG A 58 3.59 2.63 -2.59
N LEU A 59 4.28 2.79 -1.47
CA LEU A 59 4.06 2.02 -0.24
C LEU A 59 2.64 2.20 0.29
N ALA A 60 2.14 3.43 0.40
CA ALA A 60 0.80 3.67 0.94
C ALA A 60 -0.32 3.07 0.06
N VAL A 61 -0.17 3.10 -1.27
CA VAL A 61 -1.10 2.42 -2.19
C VAL A 61 -1.01 0.90 -2.03
N ALA A 62 0.21 0.35 -1.95
CA ALA A 62 0.42 -1.08 -1.75
C ALA A 62 -0.16 -1.58 -0.41
N MET A 63 0.01 -0.80 0.67
CA MET A 63 -0.61 -1.06 1.97
C MET A 63 -2.14 -1.08 1.90
N ALA A 64 -2.75 -0.14 1.16
CA ALA A 64 -4.20 -0.12 0.99
C ALA A 64 -4.70 -1.39 0.27
N LEU A 65 -3.97 -1.89 -0.73
CA LEU A 65 -4.31 -3.13 -1.43
C LEU A 65 -4.19 -4.35 -0.52
N LEU A 66 -3.13 -4.46 0.29
CA LEU A 66 -3.02 -5.54 1.29
C LEU A 66 -4.16 -5.48 2.32
N GLN A 67 -4.59 -4.28 2.71
CA GLN A 67 -5.71 -4.15 3.63
C GLN A 67 -7.03 -4.62 3.00
N LEU A 68 -7.30 -4.29 1.73
CA LEU A 68 -8.46 -4.81 1.01
C LEU A 68 -8.41 -6.34 0.88
N LEU A 69 -7.21 -6.90 0.65
CA LEU A 69 -7.01 -8.35 0.57
C LEU A 69 -7.35 -9.03 1.90
N LEU A 70 -6.91 -8.46 3.01
CA LEU A 70 -7.27 -8.94 4.36
C LEU A 70 -8.77 -8.85 4.60
N ASP A 71 -9.42 -7.75 4.21
CA ASP A 71 -10.85 -7.59 4.43
C ASP A 71 -11.65 -8.64 3.60
N LEU A 72 -11.24 -8.89 2.34
CA LEU A 72 -11.79 -9.97 1.51
C LEU A 72 -11.59 -11.37 2.12
N ALA A 73 -10.43 -11.62 2.73
CA ALA A 73 -10.14 -12.88 3.41
C ALA A 73 -11.09 -13.13 4.58
N HIS A 74 -11.36 -12.08 5.38
CA HIS A 74 -12.29 -12.16 6.50
C HIS A 74 -13.74 -12.40 6.04
N GLU A 75 -14.20 -11.70 5.00
CA GLU A 75 -15.55 -11.86 4.46
C GLU A 75 -15.82 -13.25 3.89
N ALA A 76 -14.82 -13.87 3.26
CA ALA A 76 -14.92 -15.22 2.71
C ALA A 76 -15.07 -16.32 3.80
N HIS A 77 -14.79 -15.99 5.06
CA HIS A 77 -14.84 -16.91 6.21
C HIS A 77 -15.74 -16.38 7.35
N PRO A 78 -17.07 -16.29 7.14
CA PRO A 78 -18.00 -15.65 8.08
C PRO A 78 -18.19 -16.40 9.41
N ASP A 79 -17.79 -17.67 9.49
CA ASP A 79 -17.93 -18.50 10.70
C ASP A 79 -16.84 -18.23 11.76
N GLY A 80 -15.93 -17.28 11.54
CA GLY A 80 -14.92 -16.89 12.53
C GLY A 80 -13.89 -17.99 12.84
N GLN A 81 -13.88 -19.08 12.07
CA GLN A 81 -12.84 -20.09 12.13
C GLN A 81 -11.72 -19.62 11.20
N PRO A 82 -10.58 -19.14 11.72
CA PRO A 82 -9.44 -18.84 10.86
C PRO A 82 -9.01 -20.14 10.17
N PRO A 83 -8.42 -20.08 8.96
CA PRO A 83 -8.00 -21.25 8.21
C PRO A 83 -6.81 -21.95 8.89
N ASN A 84 -6.97 -22.57 10.06
CA ASN A 84 -5.91 -23.19 10.88
C ASN A 84 -4.65 -22.33 11.18
N ALA A 85 -4.59 -21.11 10.65
CA ALA A 85 -3.51 -20.15 10.73
C ALA A 85 -3.97 -19.06 11.69
N SER A 86 -3.16 -18.75 12.70
CA SER A 86 -3.47 -17.56 13.50
C SER A 86 -3.49 -16.33 12.58
N LEU A 87 -4.21 -15.27 12.94
CA LEU A 87 -4.12 -13.98 12.21
C LEU A 87 -2.68 -13.43 12.13
N ASP A 88 -1.77 -13.96 12.96
CA ASP A 88 -0.34 -13.66 12.92
C ASP A 88 0.42 -14.43 11.82
N ASP A 89 -0.18 -15.46 11.23
CA ASP A 89 0.38 -16.25 10.12
C ASP A 89 -0.22 -15.86 8.75
N ASP A 90 -1.14 -14.88 8.70
CA ASP A 90 -1.66 -14.36 7.44
C ASP A 90 -0.57 -13.52 6.73
N GLU A 91 -0.08 -14.01 5.59
CA GLU A 91 1.01 -13.39 4.84
C GLU A 91 0.67 -11.96 4.39
N ALA A 92 -0.61 -11.63 4.14
CA ALA A 92 -1.02 -10.27 3.80
C ALA A 92 -0.91 -9.34 5.01
N ALA A 93 -1.22 -9.84 6.22
CA ALA A 93 -1.08 -9.08 7.46
C ALA A 93 0.39 -8.85 7.81
N VAL A 94 1.23 -9.86 7.62
CA VAL A 94 2.68 -9.73 7.81
C VAL A 94 3.27 -8.75 6.78
N ALA A 95 2.95 -8.89 5.50
CA ALA A 95 3.39 -7.97 4.45
C ALA A 95 2.97 -6.53 4.76
N LEU A 96 1.73 -6.32 5.23
CA LEU A 96 1.24 -4.99 5.61
C LEU A 96 2.07 -4.38 6.76
N LYS A 97 2.42 -5.18 7.78
CA LYS A 97 3.31 -4.74 8.88
C LYS A 97 4.68 -4.34 8.36
N VAL A 98 5.26 -5.07 7.40
CA VAL A 98 6.55 -4.75 6.77
C VAL A 98 6.48 -3.41 6.02
N LEU A 99 5.46 -3.22 5.18
CA LEU A 99 5.30 -1.97 4.43
C LEU A 99 5.04 -0.78 5.36
N HIS A 100 4.28 -0.98 6.44
CA HIS A 100 4.07 0.06 7.45
C HIS A 100 5.36 0.42 8.17
N ARG A 101 6.18 -0.57 8.56
CA ARG A 101 7.53 -0.35 9.11
C ARG A 101 8.39 0.48 8.16
N ALA A 102 8.43 0.10 6.88
CA ALA A 102 9.18 0.84 5.86
C ALA A 102 8.69 2.29 5.72
N LEU A 103 7.38 2.51 5.72
CA LEU A 103 6.78 3.85 5.62
C LEU A 103 7.12 4.74 6.83
N ARG A 104 7.25 4.15 8.02
CA ARG A 104 7.47 4.85 9.30
C ARG A 104 8.93 5.11 9.61
N GLU A 105 9.79 4.13 9.33
CA GLU A 105 11.18 4.13 9.80
C GLU A 105 12.17 4.61 8.73
N ALA A 106 11.86 4.43 7.44
CA ALA A 106 12.80 4.82 6.39
C ALA A 106 12.91 6.34 6.25
N HIS A 107 14.12 6.79 5.91
CA HIS A 107 14.46 8.18 5.63
C HIS A 107 15.01 8.38 4.20
N SER A 108 15.09 7.30 3.43
CA SER A 108 15.52 7.29 2.03
C SER A 108 14.92 6.11 1.26
N PRO A 109 14.93 6.13 -0.08
CA PRO A 109 14.52 4.97 -0.90
C PRO A 109 15.32 3.71 -0.58
N ALA A 110 16.64 3.85 -0.40
CA ALA A 110 17.52 2.72 -0.11
C ALA A 110 17.18 2.05 1.24
N GLU A 111 16.72 2.81 2.23
CA GLU A 111 16.25 2.25 3.49
C GLU A 111 14.92 1.52 3.34
N ILE A 112 14.01 2.02 2.50
CA ILE A 112 12.78 1.28 2.14
C ILE A 112 13.17 -0.07 1.52
N ASP A 113 14.04 -0.05 0.51
CA ASP A 113 14.51 -1.26 -0.17
C ASP A 113 15.14 -2.25 0.82
N THR A 114 15.95 -1.75 1.76
CA THR A 114 16.57 -2.58 2.80
C THR A 114 15.52 -3.23 3.71
N ILE A 115 14.53 -2.46 4.16
CA ILE A 115 13.47 -2.96 5.05
C ILE A 115 12.60 -4.00 4.36
N VAL A 116 12.26 -3.79 3.09
CA VAL A 116 11.39 -4.69 2.30
C VAL A 116 12.16 -5.94 1.88
N ALA A 117 13.39 -5.82 1.41
CA ALA A 117 14.21 -6.95 0.97
C ALA A 117 14.56 -7.90 2.12
N ALA A 118 14.66 -7.40 3.36
CA ALA A 118 14.87 -8.23 4.54
C ALA A 118 13.73 -9.23 4.80
N GLU A 119 12.54 -8.98 4.22
CA GLU A 119 11.32 -9.76 4.43
C GLU A 119 10.75 -10.29 3.11
N ALA A 120 11.60 -10.46 2.09
CA ALA A 120 11.19 -10.87 0.74
C ALA A 120 10.36 -12.17 0.71
N ASP A 121 10.71 -13.13 1.57
CA ASP A 121 10.03 -14.42 1.71
C ASP A 121 8.54 -14.28 2.08
N VAL A 122 8.14 -13.19 2.75
CA VAL A 122 6.72 -12.90 3.06
C VAL A 122 5.94 -12.61 1.77
N PHE A 123 6.53 -11.80 0.89
CA PHE A 123 5.89 -11.42 -0.37
C PHE A 123 5.84 -12.59 -1.35
N GLU A 124 6.81 -13.50 -1.34
CA GLU A 124 6.76 -14.73 -2.16
C GLU A 124 5.62 -15.66 -1.71
N ARG A 125 5.42 -15.83 -0.40
CA ARG A 125 4.37 -16.67 0.17
C ARG A 125 2.97 -16.10 -0.07
N LEU A 126 2.83 -14.77 -0.11
CA LEU A 126 1.57 -14.09 -0.46
C LEU A 126 0.98 -14.57 -1.80
N TYR A 127 1.82 -14.90 -2.78
CA TYR A 127 1.38 -15.40 -4.09
C TYR A 127 1.18 -16.92 -4.15
N THR A 128 1.53 -17.64 -3.08
CA THR A 128 1.39 -19.10 -3.01
C THR A 128 0.01 -19.50 -2.45
N ASP A 129 -0.50 -18.73 -1.48
CA ASP A 129 -1.83 -18.90 -0.90
C ASP A 129 -2.90 -18.12 -1.69
N LEU A 130 -2.93 -18.32 -3.01
CA LEU A 130 -3.85 -17.64 -3.92
C LEU A 130 -5.31 -17.79 -3.48
N PHE A 131 -5.94 -16.65 -3.19
CA PHE A 131 -7.37 -16.56 -2.94
C PHE A 131 -8.16 -17.18 -4.11
N VAL A 132 -9.14 -18.02 -3.77
CA VAL A 132 -9.96 -18.76 -4.76
C VAL A 132 -11.00 -17.84 -5.45
N ASN A 133 -11.03 -16.53 -5.14
CA ASN A 133 -12.01 -15.59 -5.67
C ASN A 133 -11.39 -14.53 -6.61
N ASP A 134 -12.14 -14.16 -7.65
CA ASP A 134 -11.71 -13.23 -8.70
C ASP A 134 -11.35 -11.83 -8.16
N ALA A 135 -11.90 -11.43 -7.01
CA ALA A 135 -11.64 -10.15 -6.38
C ALA A 135 -10.24 -10.12 -5.73
N GLY A 136 -9.87 -11.17 -4.99
CA GLY A 136 -8.56 -11.31 -4.38
C GLY A 136 -7.44 -11.39 -5.42
N GLU A 137 -7.66 -12.10 -6.53
CA GLU A 137 -6.72 -12.12 -7.66
C GLU A 137 -6.53 -10.72 -8.27
N GLN A 138 -7.62 -9.97 -8.49
CA GLN A 138 -7.54 -8.60 -8.99
C GLN A 138 -6.75 -7.68 -8.05
N VAL A 139 -6.96 -7.80 -6.73
CA VAL A 139 -6.21 -7.05 -5.73
C VAL A 139 -4.72 -7.42 -5.78
N LEU A 140 -4.38 -8.71 -5.84
CA LEU A 140 -2.99 -9.19 -5.90
C LEU A 140 -2.26 -8.73 -7.17
N LEU A 141 -2.91 -8.84 -8.34
CA LEU A 141 -2.35 -8.35 -9.59
C LEU A 141 -2.09 -6.83 -9.56
N LEU A 142 -3.00 -6.07 -8.96
CA LEU A 142 -2.84 -4.63 -8.82
C LEU A 142 -1.77 -4.27 -7.78
N PHE A 143 -1.63 -5.07 -6.73
CA PHE A 143 -0.56 -4.95 -5.74
C PHE A 143 0.81 -5.16 -6.40
N GLU A 144 0.97 -6.25 -7.15
CA GLU A 144 2.20 -6.54 -7.89
C GLU A 144 2.55 -5.39 -8.86
N ARG A 145 1.58 -4.93 -9.65
CA ARG A 145 1.77 -3.79 -10.57
C ARG A 145 2.16 -2.51 -9.82
N THR A 146 1.61 -2.30 -8.62
CA THR A 146 1.96 -1.13 -7.79
C THR A 146 3.41 -1.20 -7.33
N LEU A 147 3.91 -2.37 -6.92
CA LEU A 147 5.31 -2.56 -6.54
C LEU A 147 6.27 -2.35 -7.71
N HIS A 148 5.85 -2.71 -8.92
CA HIS A 148 6.64 -2.55 -10.14
C HIS A 148 6.52 -1.18 -10.81
N ALA A 149 5.63 -0.30 -10.34
CA ALA A 149 5.50 1.05 -10.89
C ALA A 149 6.79 1.83 -10.67
N ASP A 150 7.38 2.35 -11.75
CA ASP A 150 8.62 3.15 -11.73
C ASP A 150 8.38 4.59 -12.22
N THR A 151 7.23 4.84 -12.85
CA THR A 151 6.83 6.17 -13.29
C THR A 151 5.63 6.71 -12.54
N ARG A 152 5.52 8.05 -12.49
CA ARG A 152 4.31 8.75 -12.02
C ARG A 152 3.05 8.25 -12.72
N ARG A 153 3.13 8.00 -14.03
CA ARG A 153 1.96 7.63 -14.84
C ARG A 153 1.42 6.26 -14.41
N GLU A 154 2.30 5.30 -14.19
CA GLU A 154 1.92 3.97 -13.72
C GLU A 154 1.37 4.01 -12.31
N LEU A 155 2.05 4.72 -11.40
CA LEU A 155 1.58 4.85 -10.01
C LEU A 155 0.22 5.57 -9.94
N ASP A 156 0.01 6.62 -10.72
CA ASP A 156 -1.29 7.30 -10.83
C ASP A 156 -2.36 6.36 -11.41
N GLY A 157 -2.00 5.48 -12.35
CA GLY A 157 -2.87 4.43 -12.88
C GLY A 157 -3.26 3.42 -11.80
N CYS A 158 -2.28 2.88 -11.08
CA CYS A 158 -2.49 1.95 -9.99
C CYS A 158 -3.36 2.56 -8.89
N LEU A 159 -3.09 3.80 -8.50
CA LEU A 159 -3.90 4.54 -7.53
C LEU A 159 -5.36 4.68 -8.00
N SER A 160 -5.59 5.04 -9.26
CA SER A 160 -6.94 5.19 -9.78
C SER A 160 -7.69 3.86 -9.84
N GLU A 161 -7.01 2.76 -10.21
CA GLU A 161 -7.59 1.43 -10.25
C GLU A 161 -7.89 0.94 -8.82
N ALA A 162 -6.97 1.15 -7.88
CA ALA A 162 -7.12 0.76 -6.48
C ALA A 162 -8.28 1.49 -5.82
N ALA A 163 -8.42 2.79 -6.06
CA ALA A 163 -9.53 3.58 -5.52
C ALA A 163 -10.89 3.12 -6.06
N LYS A 164 -10.97 2.69 -7.32
CA LYS A 164 -12.21 2.14 -7.90
C LYS A 164 -12.52 0.77 -7.32
N LEU A 165 -11.51 -0.07 -7.16
CA LEU A 165 -11.65 -1.40 -6.56
C LEU A 165 -12.13 -1.29 -5.11
N ALA A 166 -11.49 -0.43 -4.29
CA ALA A 166 -11.90 -0.15 -2.92
C ALA A 166 -13.37 0.30 -2.84
N GLN A 167 -13.81 1.19 -3.74
CA GLN A 167 -15.22 1.62 -3.79
C GLN A 167 -16.18 0.50 -4.16
N ALA A 168 -15.78 -0.39 -5.09
CA ALA A 168 -16.61 -1.51 -5.52
C ALA A 168 -16.73 -2.59 -4.44
N LEU A 169 -15.73 -2.73 -3.57
CA LEU A 169 -15.74 -3.68 -2.46
C LEU A 169 -16.41 -3.12 -1.19
N ALA A 170 -16.42 -1.81 -1.00
CA ALA A 170 -17.05 -1.15 0.14
C ALA A 170 -18.57 -0.93 0.00
N LEU A 171 -19.19 -1.40 -1.08
CA LEU A 171 -20.62 -1.25 -1.43
C LEU A 171 -21.30 -2.61 -1.56
#